data_AF-A0A2M6WB92-F1
#
_entry.id   AF-A0A2M6WB92-F1
#
_cell.length_a   1.000
_cell.length_b   1.000
_cell.length_c   1.000
_cell.angle_alpha   90.00
_cell.angle_beta   90.00
_cell.angle_gamma   90.00
#
_symmetry.space_group_name_H-M   'P 1'
#
loop_
_entity.id
_entity.type
_entity.pdbx_description
1 polymer ?
#
loop_
_entity_poly.entity_id
_entity_poly.type
_entity_poly.pdbx_seq_one_letter_code
_entity_poly.pdbx_strand_id
1 'polypeptide(L)'
;MSLNFSRLIDPSFIFNPLLPPISSWLAIFLYIIFGLLIILSLINRSLAKKAGQNKNLPQKKMWQKIANFLATGGAVGLLLLLIRQSRAYLISMPFIFYLFIITMFVWLIFIIKWNFTKKKIMFKEMKEKMEKEKYL
;
A
#
# COMPACT_ATOMS: atom_id res chain seq x y z
N MET A 1 17.46 24.65 6.29
CA MET A 1 16.81 24.19 7.53
C MET A 1 17.26 22.75 7.74
N SER A 2 18.11 22.49 8.74
CA SER A 2 18.55 21.11 9.03
C SER A 2 17.37 20.30 9.58
N LEU A 3 17.08 19.16 8.97
CA LEU A 3 16.10 18.21 9.50
C LEU A 3 16.68 17.59 10.76
N ASN A 4 16.16 17.97 11.92
CA ASN A 4 16.49 17.30 13.18
C ASN A 4 15.73 15.97 13.27
N PHE A 5 16.36 14.90 12.78
CA PHE A 5 15.80 13.54 12.81
C PHE A 5 15.46 13.06 14.23
N SER A 6 16.12 13.58 15.26
CA SER A 6 15.84 13.27 16.67
C SER A 6 14.40 13.61 17.07
N ARG A 7 13.76 14.61 16.45
CA ARG A 7 12.36 14.96 16.72
C ARG A 7 11.36 13.95 16.16
N LEU A 8 11.76 13.09 15.22
CA LEU A 8 10.85 12.08 14.62
C LEU A 8 10.57 10.91 15.54
N ILE A 9 11.39 10.71 16.57
CA ILE A 9 11.28 9.59 17.53
C ILE A 9 10.83 10.12 18.90
N ASP A 10 10.78 11.43 19.08
CA ASP A 10 10.38 12.06 20.33
C ASP A 10 8.88 11.83 20.60
N PRO A 11 8.50 11.19 21.72
CA PRO A 11 7.10 10.96 22.07
C PRO A 11 6.30 12.27 22.15
N SER A 12 6.94 13.34 22.63
CA SER A 12 6.30 14.65 22.74
C SER A 12 5.92 15.23 21.38
N PHE A 13 6.62 14.86 20.32
CA PHE A 13 6.27 15.19 18.94
C PHE A 13 5.19 14.25 18.40
N ILE A 14 5.35 12.94 18.59
CA ILE A 14 4.47 11.91 18.02
C ILE A 14 3.02 12.05 18.50
N PHE A 15 2.83 12.37 19.78
CA PHE A 15 1.51 12.49 20.41
C PHE A 15 0.99 13.93 20.50
N ASN A 16 1.62 14.89 19.81
CA ASN A 16 1.17 16.28 19.82
C ASN A 16 -0.03 16.49 18.87
N PRO A 17 -1.22 16.87 19.36
CA PRO A 17 -2.37 17.18 18.51
C PRO A 17 -2.28 18.53 17.80
N LEU A 18 -1.49 19.46 18.34
CA LEU A 18 -1.44 20.87 17.97
C LEU A 18 -0.27 21.22 17.06
N LEU A 19 0.23 20.24 16.29
CA LEU A 19 1.30 20.50 15.34
C LEU A 19 0.83 21.45 14.22
N PRO A 20 1.72 22.35 13.77
CA PRO A 20 1.43 23.18 12.61
C PRO A 20 1.23 22.31 11.36
N PRO A 21 0.59 22.88 10.32
CA PRO A 21 0.49 22.21 9.03
C PRO A 21 1.86 21.78 8.51
N ILE A 22 1.84 20.73 7.70
CA ILE A 22 3.05 20.26 7.03
C ILE A 22 3.57 21.40 6.15
N SER A 23 4.90 21.55 6.06
CA SER A 23 5.50 22.54 5.17
C SER A 23 5.02 22.35 3.73
N SER A 24 4.77 23.46 3.03
CA SER A 24 4.11 23.45 1.72
C SER A 24 4.80 22.51 0.71
N TRP A 25 6.13 22.49 0.71
CA TRP A 25 6.89 21.62 -0.19
C TRP A 25 6.74 20.13 0.15
N LEU A 26 6.80 19.76 1.43
CA LEU A 26 6.66 18.37 1.86
C LEU A 26 5.21 17.87 1.65
N ALA A 27 4.22 18.74 1.86
CA ALA A 27 2.83 18.44 1.56
C ALA A 27 2.64 18.15 0.06
N ILE A 28 3.15 19.01 -0.83
CA ILE A 28 3.08 18.80 -2.30
C ILE A 28 3.74 17.47 -2.69
N PHE A 29 4.94 17.19 -2.16
CA PHE A 29 5.64 15.95 -2.42
C PHE A 29 4.82 14.71 -2.03
N LEU A 30 4.22 14.72 -0.83
CA LEU A 30 3.36 13.63 -0.36
C LEU A 30 2.07 13.49 -1.18
N TYR A 31 1.43 14.60 -1.58
CA TYR A 31 0.28 14.58 -2.48
C TYR A 31 0.61 13.89 -3.80
N ILE A 32 1.77 14.22 -4.40
CA ILE A 32 2.24 13.60 -5.64
C ILE A 32 2.48 12.10 -5.44
N ILE A 33 3.14 11.70 -4.35
CA ILE A 33 3.39 10.28 -4.05
C ILE A 33 2.09 9.50 -3.90
N PHE A 34 1.16 9.98 -3.06
CA PHE A 34 -0.09 9.25 -2.84
C PHE A 34 -0.99 9.27 -4.08
N GLY A 35 -0.97 10.34 -4.87
CA GLY A 35 -1.62 10.40 -6.17
C GLY A 35 -1.05 9.36 -7.15
N LEU A 36 0.28 9.25 -7.24
CA LEU A 36 0.95 8.23 -8.04
C LEU A 36 0.59 6.81 -7.61
N LEU A 37 0.47 6.54 -6.31
CA LEU A 37 0.03 5.23 -5.81
C LEU A 37 -1.37 4.86 -6.32
N ILE A 38 -2.30 5.81 -6.38
CA ILE A 38 -3.64 5.59 -6.94
C ILE A 38 -3.55 5.29 -8.43
N ILE A 39 -2.76 6.05 -9.20
CA ILE A 39 -2.57 5.81 -10.64
C ILE A 39 -1.98 4.41 -10.88
N LEU A 40 -0.95 4.02 -10.13
CA LEU A 40 -0.35 2.68 -10.20
C LEU A 40 -1.35 1.58 -9.81
N SER A 41 -2.25 1.84 -8.86
CA SER A 41 -3.33 0.91 -8.54
C SER A 41 -4.23 0.64 -9.74
N LEU A 42 -4.64 1.69 -10.47
CA LEU A 42 -5.48 1.55 -11.67
C LEU A 42 -4.77 0.75 -12.76
N ILE A 43 -3.48 1.00 -12.99
CA ILE A 43 -2.66 0.23 -13.94
C ILE A 43 -2.63 -1.25 -13.53
N ASN A 44 -2.36 -1.54 -12.26
CA ASN A 44 -2.32 -2.92 -11.75
C ASN A 44 -3.67 -3.62 -11.83
N ARG A 45 -4.78 -2.89 -11.68
CA ARG A 45 -6.13 -3.43 -11.87
C ARG A 45 -6.39 -3.83 -13.32
N SER A 46 -5.88 -3.05 -14.28
CA SER A 46 -5.92 -3.38 -15.71
C SER A 46 -5.06 -4.60 -16.03
N LEU A 47 -3.86 -4.72 -15.45
CA LEU A 47 -3.01 -5.91 -15.59
C LEU A 47 -3.68 -7.16 -14.99
N ALA A 48 -4.37 -7.03 -13.86
CA ALA A 48 -5.14 -8.13 -13.27
C ALA A 48 -6.27 -8.63 -14.20
N LYS A 49 -6.95 -7.72 -14.91
CA LYS A 49 -7.97 -8.09 -15.91
C LYS A 49 -7.35 -8.88 -17.05
N LYS A 50 -6.23 -8.42 -17.62
CA LYS A 50 -5.50 -9.13 -18.68
C LYS A 50 -5.02 -10.51 -18.23
N ALA A 51 -4.45 -10.63 -17.03
CA ALA A 51 -4.03 -11.92 -16.47
C ALA A 51 -5.19 -12.91 -16.27
N GLY A 52 -6.40 -12.40 -16.01
CA GLY A 52 -7.61 -13.21 -15.94
C GLY A 52 -8.06 -13.80 -17.27
N GLN A 53 -7.83 -13.10 -18.38
CA GLN A 53 -8.14 -13.59 -19.73
C GLN A 53 -7.20 -14.76 -20.11
N ASN A 54 -5.94 -14.71 -19.68
CA ASN A 54 -4.94 -15.75 -19.94
C ASN A 54 -5.04 -16.97 -19.00
N LYS A 55 -6.16 -17.14 -18.26
CA LYS A 55 -6.39 -18.21 -17.25
C LYS A 55 -5.32 -18.30 -16.13
N ASN A 56 -4.41 -17.32 -16.04
CA ASN A 56 -3.38 -17.24 -15.00
C ASN A 56 -3.94 -16.71 -13.68
N LEU A 57 -4.77 -17.53 -13.02
CA LEU A 57 -5.40 -17.26 -11.72
C LEU A 57 -4.42 -16.77 -10.62
N PRO A 58 -3.19 -17.31 -10.49
CA PRO A 58 -2.23 -16.84 -9.48
C PRO A 58 -1.83 -15.38 -9.71
N GLN A 59 -1.54 -15.05 -10.97
CA GLN A 59 -1.07 -13.74 -11.38
C GLN A 59 -2.18 -12.70 -11.26
N LYS A 60 -3.42 -13.05 -11.62
CA LYS A 60 -4.60 -12.20 -11.39
C LYS A 60 -4.76 -11.81 -9.92
N LYS A 61 -4.72 -12.80 -9.01
CA LYS A 61 -4.87 -12.57 -7.56
C LYS A 61 -3.73 -11.71 -6.99
N MET A 62 -2.51 -11.89 -7.50
CA MET A 62 -1.35 -11.06 -7.12
C MET A 62 -1.57 -9.59 -7.52
N TRP A 63 -1.88 -9.33 -8.79
CA TRP A 63 -2.12 -7.97 -9.28
C TRP A 63 -3.30 -7.31 -8.59
N GLN A 64 -4.37 -8.06 -8.25
CA GLN A 64 -5.47 -7.53 -7.44
C GLN A 64 -5.03 -7.15 -6.02
N LYS A 65 -4.22 -7.98 -5.35
CA LYS A 65 -3.70 -7.65 -4.02
C LYS A 65 -2.81 -6.41 -4.03
N ILE A 66 -1.93 -6.29 -5.03
CA ILE A 66 -1.07 -5.11 -5.21
C ILE A 66 -1.91 -3.88 -5.54
N ALA A 67 -2.89 -4.00 -6.43
CA ALA A 67 -3.80 -2.90 -6.76
C ALA A 67 -4.55 -2.41 -5.51
N ASN A 68 -5.11 -3.34 -4.71
CA ASN A 68 -5.81 -2.98 -3.48
C ASN A 68 -4.87 -2.31 -2.47
N PHE A 69 -3.66 -2.84 -2.27
CA PHE A 69 -2.66 -2.25 -1.40
C PHE A 69 -2.32 -0.81 -1.80
N LEU A 70 -2.06 -0.57 -3.09
CA LEU A 70 -1.76 0.76 -3.61
C LEU A 70 -2.95 1.71 -3.56
N ALA A 71 -4.17 1.21 -3.83
CA ALA A 71 -5.39 2.02 -3.72
C ALA A 71 -5.65 2.45 -2.29
N THR A 72 -5.63 1.51 -1.34
CA THR A 72 -5.84 1.80 0.08
C THR A 72 -4.71 2.67 0.62
N GLY A 73 -3.46 2.40 0.23
CA GLY A 73 -2.29 3.19 0.58
C GLY A 73 -2.39 4.64 0.10
N GLY A 74 -2.70 4.83 -1.18
CA GLY A 74 -2.90 6.16 -1.76
C GLY A 74 -4.10 6.89 -1.17
N ALA A 75 -5.26 6.25 -1.09
CA ALA A 75 -6.49 6.87 -0.61
C ALA A 75 -6.43 7.24 0.87
N VAL A 76 -6.01 6.32 1.74
CA VAL A 76 -5.88 6.60 3.17
C VAL A 76 -4.74 7.59 3.42
N GLY A 77 -3.63 7.50 2.69
CA GLY A 77 -2.53 8.46 2.77
C GLY A 77 -2.97 9.88 2.42
N LEU A 78 -3.73 10.07 1.33
CA LEU A 78 -4.32 11.36 0.98
C LEU A 78 -5.30 11.86 2.04
N LEU A 79 -6.16 10.98 2.53
CA LEU A 79 -7.16 11.33 3.53
C LEU A 79 -6.49 11.79 4.84
N LEU A 80 -5.47 11.07 5.32
CA LEU A 80 -4.68 11.48 6.49
C LEU A 80 -3.97 12.82 6.26
N LEU A 81 -3.48 13.06 5.05
CA LEU A 81 -2.80 14.30 4.72
C LEU A 81 -3.76 15.49 4.67
N LEU A 82 -4.96 15.32 4.11
CA LEU A 82 -6.02 16.33 4.13
C LEU A 82 -6.46 16.65 5.55
N ILE A 83 -6.69 15.62 6.38
CA ILE A 83 -7.03 15.78 7.79
C ILE A 83 -5.96 16.58 8.51
N ARG A 84 -4.69 16.26 8.29
CA ARG A 84 -3.56 16.97 8.89
C ARG A 84 -3.47 18.43 8.44
N GLN A 85 -3.75 18.72 7.17
CA GLN A 85 -3.77 20.09 6.67
C GLN A 85 -4.95 20.90 7.26
N SER A 86 -6.10 20.24 7.45
CA SER A 86 -7.31 20.82 8.06
C SER A 86 -7.25 20.96 9.60
N ARG A 87 -6.17 20.46 10.23
CA ARG A 87 -5.95 20.49 11.70
C ARG A 87 -7.08 19.84 12.52
N ALA A 88 -7.62 18.71 12.06
CA ALA A 88 -8.58 17.96 12.87
C ALA A 88 -7.89 17.38 14.11
N TYR A 89 -8.22 17.93 15.29
CA TYR A 89 -7.46 17.85 16.54
C TYR A 89 -6.86 16.48 16.90
N LEU A 90 -7.68 15.43 16.99
CA LEU A 90 -7.23 14.10 17.44
C LEU A 90 -6.64 13.26 16.30
N ILE A 91 -7.10 13.48 15.06
CA ILE A 91 -6.77 12.63 13.91
C ILE A 91 -5.52 13.14 13.16
N SER A 92 -5.13 14.39 13.39
CA SER A 92 -3.94 15.02 12.80
C SER A 92 -2.62 14.58 13.45
N MET A 93 -2.66 13.89 14.60
CA MET A 93 -1.48 13.48 15.34
C MET A 93 -0.53 12.65 14.46
N PRO A 94 0.79 12.90 14.48
CA PRO A 94 1.78 12.07 13.76
C PRO A 94 1.66 10.59 14.08
N PHE A 95 1.30 10.25 15.32
CA PHE A 95 1.04 8.88 15.75
C PHE A 95 0.20 8.08 14.76
N ILE A 96 -0.89 8.66 14.24
CA ILE A 96 -1.78 7.95 13.30
C ILE A 96 -1.09 7.70 11.97
N PHE A 97 -0.25 8.62 11.52
CA PHE A 97 0.55 8.44 10.32
C PHE A 97 1.61 7.33 10.51
N TYR A 98 2.25 7.26 11.67
CA TYR A 98 3.16 6.14 12.01
C TYR A 98 2.42 4.80 12.07
N LEU A 99 1.26 4.75 12.72
CA LEU A 99 0.42 3.56 12.79
C LEU A 99 0.02 3.09 11.38
N PHE A 100 -0.32 4.03 10.50
CA PHE A 100 -0.62 3.76 9.11
C PHE A 100 0.58 3.16 8.36
N ILE A 101 1.78 3.74 8.52
CA ILE A 101 3.01 3.21 7.92
C ILE A 101 3.29 1.79 8.41
N ILE A 102 3.19 1.53 9.72
CA ILE A 102 3.40 0.20 10.30
C ILE A 102 2.39 -0.80 9.73
N THR A 103 1.11 -0.42 9.64
CA THR A 103 0.05 -1.26 9.06
C THR A 103 0.34 -1.59 7.59
N MET A 104 0.78 -0.60 6.81
CA MET A 104 1.18 -0.78 5.42
C MET A 104 2.38 -1.73 5.31
N PHE A 105 3.38 -1.61 6.17
CA PHE A 105 4.54 -2.51 6.20
C PHE A 105 4.14 -3.95 6.50
N VAL A 106 3.32 -4.17 7.53
CA VAL A 106 2.82 -5.51 7.90
C VAL A 106 2.03 -6.11 6.74
N TRP A 107 1.16 -5.32 6.09
CA TRP A 107 0.38 -5.80 4.95
C TRP A 107 1.26 -6.13 3.74
N LEU A 108 2.30 -5.33 3.48
CA LEU A 108 3.28 -5.59 2.43
C LEU A 108 3.99 -6.93 2.65
N ILE A 109 4.42 -7.23 3.90
CA ILE A 109 5.02 -8.51 4.26
C ILE A 109 4.06 -9.68 3.96
N PHE A 110 2.77 -9.53 4.30
CA PHE A 110 1.78 -10.55 3.98
C PHE A 110 1.60 -10.77 2.47
N ILE A 111 1.64 -9.70 1.66
CA ILE A 111 1.56 -9.81 0.19
C ILE A 111 2.79 -10.54 -0.36
N ILE A 112 3.99 -10.20 0.11
CA ILE A 112 5.25 -10.83 -0.29
C ILE A 112 5.25 -12.32 0.09
N LYS A 113 4.94 -12.64 1.36
CA LYS A 113 4.83 -14.02 1.84
C LYS A 113 3.81 -14.83 1.03
N TRP A 114 2.65 -14.23 0.75
CA TRP A 114 1.63 -14.85 -0.08
C TRP A 114 2.13 -15.15 -1.50
N ASN A 115 2.87 -14.23 -2.11
CA ASN A 115 3.45 -14.43 -3.43
C ASN A 115 4.44 -15.60 -3.45
N PHE A 116 5.32 -15.73 -2.45
CA PHE A 116 6.26 -16.85 -2.39
C PHE A 116 5.60 -18.20 -2.10
N THR A 117 4.66 -18.25 -1.14
CA THR A 117 4.03 -19.51 -0.73
C THR A 117 2.98 -20.00 -1.72
N LYS A 118 2.01 -19.15 -2.09
CA LYS A 118 0.88 -19.58 -2.93
C LYS A 118 1.24 -19.74 -4.41
N LYS A 119 2.26 -19.03 -4.91
CA LYS A 119 2.72 -19.21 -6.29
C LYS A 119 3.33 -20.60 -6.49
N LYS A 120 4.11 -21.13 -5.53
CA LYS A 120 4.63 -22.51 -5.58
C LYS A 120 3.52 -23.55 -5.59
N ILE A 121 2.53 -23.40 -4.70
CA ILE A 121 1.41 -24.35 -4.58
C ILE A 121 0.56 -24.36 -5.86
N MET A 122 0.17 -23.18 -6.37
CA MET A 122 -0.65 -23.11 -7.59
C MET A 122 0.10 -23.53 -8.86
N PHE A 123 1.43 -23.38 -8.91
CA PHE A 123 2.23 -23.94 -10.02
C PHE A 123 2.21 -25.47 -10.02
N LYS A 124 2.26 -26.08 -8.83
CA LYS A 124 2.19 -27.54 -8.68
C LYS A 124 0.81 -28.07 -9.12
N GLU A 125 -0.26 -27.42 -8.66
CA GLU A 125 -1.63 -27.76 -9.06
C GLU A 125 -1.89 -27.57 -10.57
N MET A 126 -1.30 -26.55 -11.20
CA MET A 126 -1.41 -26.38 -12.66
C MET A 126 -0.66 -27.46 -13.44
N LYS A 127 0.52 -27.89 -12.96
CA LYS A 127 1.24 -29.03 -13.58
C LYS A 127 0.43 -30.32 -13.46
N GLU A 128 -0.11 -30.62 -12.29
CA GLU A 128 -0.91 -31.82 -12.07
C GLU A 128 -2.20 -31.83 -12.92
N LYS A 129 -2.81 -30.68 -13.16
CA LYS A 129 -3.96 -30.57 -14.09
C LYS A 129 -3.56 -30.79 -15.54
N MET A 130 -2.46 -30.19 -16.00
CA MET A 130 -1.95 -30.41 -17.36
C MET A 130 -1.52 -31.87 -17.59
N GLU A 131 -0.99 -32.54 -16.57
CA GLU A 131 -0.68 -33.98 -16.65
C GLU A 131 -1.97 -34.81 -16.74
N LYS A 132 -2.97 -34.56 -15.90
CA LYS A 132 -4.25 -35.28 -15.95
C LYS A 132 -5.00 -35.09 -17.27
N GLU A 133 -4.98 -33.89 -17.85
CA GLU A 133 -5.56 -33.60 -19.16
C GLU A 133 -4.79 -34.23 -20.33
N LYS A 134 -3.53 -34.64 -20.13
CA LYS A 134 -2.74 -35.34 -21.16
C LYS A 134 -3.05 -36.84 -21.26
N TYR A 135 -3.68 -37.40 -20.22
CA TYR A 135 -4.03 -38.84 -20.12
C TYR A 135 -5.54 -39.11 -20.26
N LEU A 136 -6.33 -38.08 -20.57
CA LEU A 136 -7.74 -38.15 -20.97
C LEU A 136 -7.86 -37.82 -22.45
#